data_AF-A0A7J8U565-F1
#
_entry.id   AF-A0A7J8U565-F1
#
_cell.length_a   1.000
_cell.length_b   1.000
_cell.length_c   1.000
_cell.angle_alpha   90.00
_cell.angle_beta   90.00
_cell.angle_gamma   90.00
#
_symmetry.space_group_name_H-M   'P 1'
#
loop_
_entity.id
_entity.type
_entity.pdbx_description
1 polymer ?
#
loop_
_entity_poly.entity_id
_entity_poly.type
_entity_poly.pdbx_seq_one_letter_code
_entity_poly.pdbx_strand_id
1 'polypeptide(L)'
;MAKRLGEVGLEDLYRAGGSTISIKEATHMYQAIAASKASDPDPRRVWKEVVSRRVLKPWHPHHLHQLVYYSVYANWDVSINGPPLYWFPSLYSLFLLSSFAISVV
;
A
#
# COMPACT_ATOMS: atom_id res chain seq x y z
N MET A 1 13.30 -11.22 -0.42
CA MET A 1 13.44 -10.02 -1.25
C MET A 1 12.04 -9.54 -1.60
N ALA A 2 11.65 -8.32 -1.22
CA ALA A 2 10.34 -7.79 -1.63
C ALA A 2 10.38 -7.47 -3.13
N LYS A 3 9.31 -7.79 -3.87
CA LYS A 3 9.17 -7.39 -5.27
C LYS A 3 9.25 -5.87 -5.36
N ARG A 4 9.98 -5.33 -6.33
CA ARG A 4 9.96 -3.88 -6.58
C ARG A 4 8.55 -3.48 -7.03
N LEU A 5 8.14 -2.24 -6.77
CA LEU A 5 6.83 -1.75 -7.24
C LEU A 5 6.59 -1.95 -8.74
N GLY A 6 7.66 -1.92 -9.54
CA GLY A 6 7.64 -2.24 -10.98
C GLY A 6 7.18 -3.66 -11.29
N GLU A 7 7.50 -4.61 -10.42
CA GLU A 7 7.31 -6.06 -10.58
C GLU A 7 5.99 -6.55 -9.96
N VAL A 8 5.31 -5.70 -9.17
CA VAL A 8 3.99 -6.02 -8.61
C VAL A 8 2.95 -5.99 -9.72
N GLY A 9 2.43 -7.16 -10.06
CA GLY A 9 1.34 -7.32 -11.03
C GLY A 9 -0.05 -7.27 -10.40
N LEU A 10 -1.07 -7.22 -11.27
CA LEU A 10 -2.47 -7.36 -10.87
C LEU A 10 -2.71 -8.64 -10.07
N GLU A 11 -2.12 -9.75 -10.51
CA GLU A 11 -2.30 -11.07 -9.87
C GLU A 11 -1.67 -11.14 -8.48
N ASP A 12 -0.57 -10.43 -8.24
CA ASP A 12 0.04 -10.34 -6.91
C ASP A 12 -0.89 -9.61 -5.94
N LEU A 13 -1.50 -8.50 -6.41
CA LEU A 13 -2.48 -7.74 -5.62
C LEU A 13 -3.73 -8.58 -5.36
N TYR A 14 -4.28 -9.22 -6.39
CA TYR A 14 -5.46 -10.06 -6.28
C TYR A 14 -5.23 -11.23 -5.31
N ARG A 15 -4.10 -11.95 -5.46
CA ARG A 15 -3.72 -13.03 -4.55
C ARG A 15 -3.50 -12.54 -3.12
N ALA A 16 -2.83 -11.41 -2.93
CA ALA A 16 -2.56 -10.87 -1.59
C ALA A 16 -3.82 -10.34 -0.90
N GLY A 17 -4.81 -9.89 -1.67
CA GLY A 17 -6.14 -9.54 -1.17
C GLY A 17 -7.06 -10.73 -0.93
N GLY A 18 -6.69 -11.93 -1.37
CA GLY A 18 -7.45 -13.16 -1.18
C GLY A 18 -8.91 -13.01 -1.63
N SER A 19 -9.84 -13.51 -0.82
CA SER A 19 -11.29 -13.41 -1.09
C SER A 19 -11.90 -12.04 -0.73
N THR A 20 -11.10 -11.09 -0.21
CA THR A 20 -11.60 -9.83 0.36
C THR A 20 -11.72 -8.72 -0.68
N ILE A 21 -10.98 -8.81 -1.78
CA ILE A 21 -11.00 -7.81 -2.85
C ILE A 21 -11.49 -8.43 -4.15
N SER A 22 -12.24 -7.64 -4.92
CA SER A 22 -12.63 -8.02 -6.28
C SER A 22 -11.49 -7.78 -7.28
N ILE A 23 -11.54 -8.45 -8.44
CA ILE A 23 -10.62 -8.19 -9.54
C ILE A 23 -10.68 -6.73 -10.03
N LYS A 24 -11.85 -6.08 -9.90
CA LYS A 24 -12.02 -4.65 -10.21
C LYS A 24 -11.25 -3.77 -9.24
N GLU A 25 -11.31 -4.06 -7.94
CA GLU A 25 -10.53 -3.34 -6.94
C GLU A 25 -9.03 -3.57 -7.12
N ALA A 26 -8.61 -4.80 -7.39
CA ALA A 26 -7.23 -5.12 -7.74
C ALA A 26 -6.75 -4.34 -8.97
N THR A 27 -7.60 -4.21 -9.98
CA THR A 27 -7.31 -3.43 -11.19
C THR A 27 -7.16 -1.94 -10.88
N HIS A 28 -8.06 -1.38 -10.07
CA HIS A 28 -8.00 0.02 -9.67
C HIS A 28 -6.73 0.32 -8.85
N MET A 29 -6.35 -0.57 -7.93
CA MET A 29 -5.08 -0.49 -7.20
C MET A 29 -3.88 -0.53 -8.15
N TYR A 30 -3.86 -1.48 -9.09
CA TYR A 30 -2.78 -1.62 -10.06
C TYR A 30 -2.62 -0.35 -10.91
N GLN A 31 -3.72 0.22 -11.41
CA GLN A 31 -3.70 1.46 -12.19
C GLN A 31 -3.21 2.66 -11.37
N ALA A 32 -3.62 2.79 -10.11
CA ALA A 32 -3.15 3.85 -9.23
C ALA A 32 -1.65 3.75 -8.94
N ILE A 33 -1.17 2.53 -8.68
CA ILE A 33 0.26 2.25 -8.50
C ILE A 33 1.03 2.55 -9.79
N ALA A 34 0.53 2.10 -10.94
CA ALA A 34 1.15 2.34 -12.24
C ALA A 34 1.23 3.84 -12.57
N ALA A 35 0.17 4.61 -12.30
CA ALA A 35 0.17 6.06 -12.47
C ALA A 35 1.16 6.78 -11.54
N SER A 36 1.56 6.15 -10.43
CA SER A 36 2.56 6.67 -9.50
C SER A 36 4.00 6.35 -9.95
N LYS A 37 4.18 5.53 -10.99
CA LYS A 37 5.48 5.18 -11.58
C LYS A 37 5.92 6.27 -12.57
N ALA A 38 6.62 7.30 -12.09
CA ALA A 38 7.47 8.14 -12.95
C ALA A 38 8.85 7.46 -13.16
N SER A 39 9.71 7.93 -14.07
CA SER A 39 10.99 7.28 -14.41
C SER A 39 11.97 7.06 -13.25
N ASP A 40 11.79 7.71 -12.10
CA ASP A 40 12.48 7.38 -10.84
C ASP A 40 11.72 8.04 -9.67
N PRO A 41 10.63 7.43 -9.17
CA PRO A 41 9.74 8.12 -8.28
C PRO A 41 10.19 7.88 -6.83
N ASP A 42 10.56 8.96 -6.14
CA ASP A 42 10.81 8.97 -4.70
C ASP A 42 9.75 8.13 -3.95
N PRO A 43 10.15 7.06 -3.23
CA PRO A 43 9.23 6.19 -2.50
C PRO A 43 8.25 6.94 -1.59
N ARG A 44 8.66 8.09 -1.03
CA ARG A 44 7.80 8.94 -0.20
C ARG A 44 6.64 9.52 -1.01
N ARG A 45 6.91 10.00 -2.23
CA ARG A 45 5.90 10.56 -3.14
C ARG A 45 4.96 9.46 -3.63
N VAL A 46 5.50 8.31 -3.98
CA VAL A 46 4.69 7.15 -4.39
C VAL A 46 3.76 6.72 -3.26
N TRP A 47 4.28 6.53 -2.05
CA TRP A 47 3.48 6.15 -0.90
C TRP A 47 2.38 7.18 -0.60
N LYS A 48 2.73 8.47 -0.63
CA LYS A 48 1.77 9.57 -0.45
C LYS A 48 0.66 9.53 -1.50
N GLU A 49 0.97 9.27 -2.75
CA GLU A 49 -0.02 9.19 -3.83
C GLU A 49 -0.95 7.97 -3.68
N VAL A 50 -0.38 6.80 -3.35
CA VAL A 50 -1.15 5.57 -3.08
C VAL A 50 -2.15 5.79 -1.94
N VAL A 51 -1.70 6.41 -0.84
CA VAL A 51 -2.55 6.73 0.32
C VAL A 51 -3.58 7.81 -0.03
N SER A 52 -3.19 8.86 -0.76
CA SER A 52 -4.06 9.95 -1.21
C SER A 52 -5.23 9.44 -2.07
N ARG A 53 -4.97 8.48 -2.95
CA ARG A 53 -5.99 7.83 -3.79
C ARG A 53 -6.90 6.87 -3.02
N ARG A 54 -6.63 6.62 -1.74
CA ARG A 54 -7.41 5.74 -0.85
C ARG A 54 -7.67 4.35 -1.46
N VAL A 55 -6.68 3.82 -2.19
CA VAL A 55 -6.81 2.51 -2.86
C VAL A 55 -6.61 1.34 -1.92
N LEU A 56 -5.85 1.55 -0.83
CA LEU A 56 -5.76 0.62 0.29
C LEU A 56 -6.83 0.98 1.33
N LYS A 57 -7.80 0.10 1.53
CA LYS A 57 -8.88 0.30 2.50
C LYS A 57 -8.54 -0.36 3.85
N PRO A 58 -9.03 0.16 4.99
CA PRO A 58 -8.73 -0.41 6.30
C PRO A 58 -9.14 -1.87 6.50
N TRP A 59 -10.15 -2.35 5.76
CA TRP A 59 -10.63 -3.73 5.81
C TRP A 59 -9.87 -4.67 4.87
N HIS A 60 -8.93 -4.17 4.07
CA HIS A 60 -8.11 -5.04 3.23
C HIS A 60 -7.19 -5.93 4.09
N PRO A 61 -6.82 -7.12 3.59
CA PRO A 61 -5.96 -8.02 4.35
C PRO A 61 -4.61 -7.38 4.64
N HIS A 62 -4.08 -7.59 5.84
CA HIS A 62 -2.76 -7.10 6.24
C HIS A 62 -1.67 -7.46 5.21
N HIS A 63 -1.74 -8.67 4.64
CA HIS A 63 -0.80 -9.13 3.63
C HIS A 63 -0.80 -8.27 2.36
N LEU A 64 -1.96 -7.76 1.93
CA LEU A 64 -2.07 -6.84 0.80
C LEU A 64 -1.40 -5.50 1.10
N HIS A 65 -1.64 -4.97 2.29
CA HIS A 65 -0.95 -3.76 2.73
C HIS A 65 0.57 -3.97 2.78
N GLN A 66 1.04 -5.16 3.23
CA GLN A 66 2.46 -5.51 3.32
C GLN A 66 3.10 -5.56 1.95
N LEU A 67 2.44 -6.22 1.00
CA LEU A 67 2.90 -6.29 -0.37
C LEU A 67 3.15 -4.88 -0.93
N VAL A 68 2.14 -4.01 -0.89
CA VAL A 68 2.27 -2.66 -1.46
C VAL A 68 3.34 -1.84 -0.72
N TYR A 69 3.35 -1.87 0.61
CA TYR A 69 4.31 -1.13 1.43
C TYR A 69 5.76 -1.53 1.12
N TYR A 70 6.07 -2.82 1.22
CA TYR A 70 7.43 -3.31 0.98
C TYR A 70 7.85 -3.14 -0.48
N SER A 71 6.91 -3.16 -1.43
CA SER A 71 7.22 -2.91 -2.82
C SER A 71 7.53 -1.45 -3.13
N VAL A 72 6.85 -0.50 -2.48
CA VAL A 72 7.17 0.94 -2.59
C VAL A 72 8.56 1.22 -1.99
N TYR A 73 8.85 0.64 -0.83
CA TYR A 73 10.11 0.85 -0.12
C TYR A 73 11.18 -0.21 -0.44
N ALA A 74 11.07 -0.93 -1.55
CA ALA A 74 11.97 -2.05 -1.87
C ALA A 74 13.46 -1.64 -1.95
N ASN A 75 13.76 -0.38 -2.31
CA ASN A 75 15.12 0.17 -2.37
C ASN A 75 15.34 1.25 -1.29
N TRP A 76 14.56 1.24 -0.22
CA TRP A 76 14.66 2.22 0.83
C TRP A 76 15.89 1.94 1.70
N ASP A 77 16.83 2.88 1.70
CA ASP A 77 17.97 2.83 2.59
C ASP A 77 17.60 3.46 3.94
N VAL A 78 17.41 2.60 4.95
CA VAL A 78 17.09 3.00 6.33
C VAL A 78 18.25 3.74 6.99
N SER A 79 19.50 3.43 6.64
CA SER A 79 20.68 4.05 7.23
C SER A 79 20.85 5.52 6.81
N ILE A 80 20.40 5.84 5.58
CA ILE A 80 20.44 7.19 5.02
C ILE A 80 19.15 7.97 5.31
N ASN A 81 17.99 7.32 5.17
CA ASN A 81 16.69 8.01 5.17
C ASN A 81 15.90 7.85 6.48
N GLY A 82 16.38 7.04 7.42
CA GLY A 82 15.62 6.66 8.61
C GLY A 82 14.50 5.65 8.31
N PRO A 83 13.63 5.36 9.29
CA PRO A 83 12.54 4.41 9.10
C PRO A 83 11.52 4.93 8.06
N PRO A 84 11.05 4.08 7.13
CA PRO A 84 10.03 4.46 6.16
C PRO A 84 8.67 4.73 6.83
N LEU A 85 7.86 5.62 6.26
CA LEU A 85 6.56 6.01 6.80
C LEU A 85 5.60 4.82 6.83
N TYR A 86 5.44 4.21 8.00
CA TYR A 86 4.62 3.02 8.21
C TYR A 86 3.15 3.38 8.43
N TRP A 87 2.23 2.79 7.64
CA TRP A 87 0.80 2.83 7.94
C TRP A 87 0.16 1.47 7.68
N PHE A 88 -0.29 0.82 8.77
CA PHE A 88 -1.15 -0.35 8.72
C PHE A 88 -2.26 -0.20 9.74
N PRO A 89 -3.52 -0.43 9.36
CA PRO A 89 -4.55 -0.69 10.34
C PRO A 89 -4.17 -2.00 11.05
N SER A 90 -3.72 -1.90 12.31
CA SER A 90 -3.62 -3.10 13.16
C SER A 90 -5.04 -3.60 13.44
N LEU A 91 -5.22 -4.91 13.58
CA LEU A 91 -6.52 -5.53 13.84
C LEU A 91 -7.23 -4.97 15.09
N TYR A 92 -6.47 -4.33 15.99
CA TYR A 92 -7.01 -3.59 17.14
C TYR A 92 -7.88 -2.38 16.75
N SER A 93 -7.73 -1.84 15.54
CA SER A 93 -8.56 -0.74 15.05
C SER A 93 -9.98 -1.20 14.68
N LEU A 94 -10.17 -2.47 14.31
CA LEU A 94 -11.47 -2.96 13.84
C LEU A 94 -12.53 -3.08 14.96
N PHE A 95 -12.13 -3.13 16.23
CA PHE A 95 -13.05 -3.14 17.36
C PHE A 95 -13.56 -1.75 17.78
N LEU A 96 -12.96 -0.66 17.26
CA LEU A 96 -13.34 0.71 17.64
C LEU A 96 -13.87 1.56 16.47
N LEU A 97 -13.89 1.05 15.24
CA LEU A 97 -14.40 1.77 14.06
C LEU A 97 -15.94 1.83 13.98
N SER A 98 -16.66 1.80 15.11
CA SER A 98 -17.96 2.47 15.21
C SER A 98 -17.82 3.97 15.47
N SER A 99 -16.62 4.50 15.72
CA SER A 99 -16.41 5.95 15.84
C SER A 99 -14.97 6.35 15.54
N PHE A 100 -14.82 7.24 14.55
CA PHE A 100 -13.74 8.21 14.39
C PHE A 100 -12.27 7.71 14.43
N ALA A 101 -11.56 7.89 13.31
CA ALA A 101 -10.36 8.75 13.30
C ALA A 101 -9.82 8.89 11.87
N ILE A 102 -10.23 9.98 11.22
CA ILE A 102 -9.37 10.75 10.33
C ILE A 102 -8.45 11.53 11.27
N SER A 103 -7.14 11.32 11.22
CA SER A 103 -6.10 12.31 11.54
C SER A 103 -4.72 11.67 11.40
N VAL A 104 -3.95 12.12 10.42
CA VAL A 104 -2.49 12.02 10.45
C VAL A 104 -1.98 13.43 10.15
N VAL A 105 -1.40 14.04 11.19
CA VAL A 105 -0.52 15.21 11.16
C VAL A 105 0.79 14.82 10.46
#